data_AF-A0A177SAA2-F1
#
_entry.id   AF-A0A177SAA2-F1
#
_cell.length_a   1.000
_cell.length_b   1.000
_cell.length_c   1.000
_cell.angle_alpha   90.00
_cell.angle_beta   90.00
_cell.angle_gamma   90.00
#
_symmetry.space_group_name_H-M   'P 1'
#
loop_
_entity.id
_entity.type
_entity.pdbx_description
1 polymer ?
#
loop_
_entity_poly.entity_id
_entity_poly.type
_entity_poly.pdbx_seq_one_letter_code
_entity_poly.pdbx_strand_id
1 'polypeptide(L)'
;MPDFYGTLAGADAYLAARGNAAWAAATDEDKQAALVRASGYVDGMVGQQASNATAGCVYVFPGQKAGGYSQLLQWPRTGAVDRMGDQVPEDIVPPAIEQATYEAAAREQVAPGSLNPDFVPSQVVQREKVGPLEQEFAVAKNGNPSIRPVIGVIDSLLYPLLVVRCPAPAVYVV
;
A
#
# COMPACT_ATOMS: atom_id res chain seq x y z
N MET A 1 -21.56 3.31 4.24
CA MET A 1 -20.70 2.21 3.78
C MET A 1 -19.27 2.60 4.05
N PRO A 2 -18.38 1.67 4.41
CA PRO A 2 -16.98 2.01 4.57
C PRO A 2 -16.36 2.34 3.20
N ASP A 3 -15.48 3.34 3.17
CA ASP A 3 -14.83 3.79 1.94
C ASP A 3 -13.64 2.88 1.61
N PHE A 4 -13.68 2.22 0.44
CA PHE A 4 -12.60 1.43 -0.12
C PHE A 4 -12.53 1.60 -1.65
N TYR A 5 -11.38 1.29 -2.26
CA TYR A 5 -11.21 1.37 -3.71
C TYR A 5 -11.86 0.19 -4.44
N GLY A 6 -12.53 0.51 -5.54
CA GLY A 6 -13.18 -0.47 -6.41
C GLY A 6 -14.52 -0.97 -5.83
N THR A 7 -14.87 -2.21 -6.16
CA THR A 7 -16.13 -2.83 -5.71
C THR A 7 -15.89 -4.27 -5.26
N LEU A 8 -16.77 -4.81 -4.42
CA LEU A 8 -16.72 -6.22 -4.02
C LEU A 8 -16.80 -7.15 -5.25
N ALA A 9 -17.72 -6.88 -6.16
CA ALA A 9 -17.86 -7.63 -7.41
C ALA A 9 -16.61 -7.55 -8.30
N GLY A 10 -15.96 -6.38 -8.34
CA GLY A 10 -14.69 -6.19 -9.04
C GLY A 10 -13.56 -7.02 -8.44
N ALA A 11 -13.47 -7.04 -7.10
CA ALA A 11 -12.51 -7.86 -6.36
C ALA A 11 -12.72 -9.36 -6.63
N ASP A 12 -13.98 -9.81 -6.57
CA ASP A 12 -14.36 -11.21 -6.86
C ASP A 12 -13.97 -11.60 -8.28
N ALA A 13 -14.29 -10.77 -9.28
CA ALA A 13 -13.92 -11.04 -10.67
C ALA A 13 -12.39 -11.08 -10.86
N TYR A 14 -11.68 -10.12 -10.29
CA TYR A 14 -10.22 -10.01 -10.42
C TYR A 14 -9.48 -11.18 -9.76
N LEU A 15 -9.92 -11.60 -8.58
CA LEU A 15 -9.30 -12.68 -7.80
C LEU A 15 -9.74 -14.07 -8.28
N ALA A 16 -10.95 -14.22 -8.81
CA ALA A 16 -11.39 -15.44 -9.49
C ALA A 16 -10.57 -15.70 -10.75
N ALA A 17 -10.28 -14.66 -11.54
CA ALA A 17 -9.40 -14.76 -12.71
C ALA A 17 -7.96 -15.21 -12.37
N ARG A 18 -7.56 -15.08 -11.09
CA ARG A 18 -6.26 -15.51 -10.56
C ARG A 18 -6.33 -16.82 -9.76
N GLY A 19 -7.50 -17.47 -9.73
CA GLY A 19 -7.67 -18.74 -9.03
C GLY A 19 -7.52 -18.66 -7.51
N ASN A 20 -7.82 -17.51 -6.90
CA ASN A 20 -7.69 -17.36 -5.45
C ASN A 20 -8.84 -18.04 -4.71
N ALA A 21 -8.65 -19.33 -4.40
CA ALA A 21 -9.65 -20.15 -3.71
C ALA A 21 -9.94 -19.68 -2.27
N ALA A 22 -8.94 -19.11 -1.57
CA ALA A 22 -9.12 -18.58 -0.21
C ALA A 22 -10.09 -17.40 -0.21
N TRP A 23 -9.93 -16.48 -1.17
CA TRP A 23 -10.87 -15.38 -1.35
C TRP A 23 -12.27 -15.87 -1.71
N ALA A 24 -12.37 -16.83 -2.63
CA ALA A 24 -13.67 -17.38 -3.05
C ALA A 24 -14.45 -18.06 -1.91
N ALA A 25 -13.76 -18.61 -0.91
CA ALA A 25 -14.36 -19.24 0.25
C ALA A 25 -14.73 -18.26 1.38
N ALA A 26 -14.27 -17.01 1.32
CA ALA A 26 -14.52 -16.00 2.34
C ALA A 26 -15.95 -15.43 2.26
N THR A 27 -16.47 -14.97 3.40
CA THR A 27 -17.76 -14.27 3.46
C THR A 27 -17.66 -12.87 2.85
N ASP A 28 -18.77 -12.32 2.37
CA ASP A 28 -18.78 -10.97 1.80
C ASP A 28 -18.43 -9.91 2.86
N GLU A 29 -18.82 -10.13 4.12
CA GLU A 29 -18.45 -9.29 5.26
C GLU A 29 -16.92 -9.27 5.47
N ASP A 30 -16.26 -10.43 5.44
CA ASP A 30 -14.80 -10.53 5.61
C ASP A 30 -14.05 -9.87 4.44
N LYS A 31 -14.54 -10.08 3.22
CA LYS A 31 -13.98 -9.45 2.01
C LYS A 31 -14.10 -7.94 2.06
N GLN A 32 -15.26 -7.41 2.47
CA GLN A 32 -15.45 -5.96 2.64
C GLN A 32 -14.51 -5.39 3.70
N ALA A 33 -14.39 -6.04 4.85
CA ALA A 33 -13.46 -5.61 5.90
C ALA A 33 -12.00 -5.63 5.41
N ALA A 34 -11.62 -6.63 4.60
CA ALA A 34 -10.30 -6.72 4.00
C ALA A 34 -10.04 -5.60 2.97
N LEU A 35 -11.02 -5.25 2.15
CA LEU A 35 -10.93 -4.14 1.17
C LEU A 35 -10.70 -2.78 1.85
N VAL A 36 -11.32 -2.55 3.01
CA VAL A 36 -11.11 -1.33 3.81
C VAL A 36 -9.67 -1.24 4.31
N ARG A 37 -9.16 -2.32 4.93
CA ARG A 37 -7.75 -2.37 5.38
C ARG A 37 -6.76 -2.22 4.22
N ALA A 38 -7.06 -2.88 3.11
CA ALA A 38 -6.28 -2.82 1.88
C ALA A 38 -6.20 -1.40 1.29
N SER A 39 -7.32 -0.67 1.27
CA SER A 39 -7.33 0.72 0.78
C SER A 39 -6.47 1.63 1.66
N GLY A 40 -6.51 1.42 2.98
CA GLY A 40 -5.62 2.10 3.92
C GLY A 40 -4.14 1.79 3.69
N TYR A 41 -3.81 0.55 3.32
CA TYR A 41 -2.44 0.18 2.95
C TYR A 41 -1.98 0.89 1.66
N VAL A 42 -2.82 0.89 0.61
CA VAL A 42 -2.51 1.58 -0.66
C VAL A 42 -2.34 3.09 -0.46
N ASP A 43 -3.22 3.73 0.33
CA ASP A 43 -3.07 5.14 0.67
C ASP A 43 -1.80 5.42 1.50
N GLY A 44 -1.45 4.47 2.37
CA GLY A 44 -0.24 4.52 3.18
C GLY A 44 1.07 4.35 2.40
N MET A 45 1.02 4.12 1.08
CA MET A 45 2.19 4.22 0.20
C MET A 45 2.65 5.67 0.02
N VAL A 46 1.73 6.63 0.12
CA VAL A 46 2.08 8.05 0.13
C VAL A 46 2.86 8.36 1.40
N GLY A 47 4.03 8.99 1.25
CA GLY A 47 4.91 9.32 2.37
C GLY A 47 5.91 8.22 2.72
N GLN A 48 5.83 7.03 2.11
CA GLN A 48 6.89 6.03 2.25
C GLN A 48 8.19 6.52 1.61
N GLN A 49 9.32 6.19 2.24
CA GLN A 49 10.63 6.54 1.70
C GLN A 49 10.82 5.88 0.34
N ALA A 50 11.21 6.67 -0.67
CA ALA A 50 11.52 6.13 -1.98
C ALA A 50 12.84 5.33 -1.92
N SER A 51 12.76 4.04 -2.20
CA SER A 51 13.83 3.05 -2.00
C SER A 51 15.11 3.32 -2.80
N ASN A 52 15.04 4.13 -3.85
CA ASN A 52 16.17 4.49 -4.71
C ASN A 52 16.35 6.02 -4.85
N ALA A 53 16.03 6.76 -3.79
CA ALA A 53 16.11 8.22 -3.80
C ALA A 53 16.94 8.74 -2.63
N THR A 54 17.37 10.00 -2.75
CA THR A 54 18.10 10.72 -1.69
C THR A 54 17.33 10.67 -0.37
N ALA A 55 18.06 10.68 0.75
CA ALA A 55 17.44 10.71 2.08
C ALA A 55 16.38 11.82 2.17
N GLY A 56 15.19 11.45 2.64
CA GLY A 56 14.04 12.34 2.75
C GLY A 56 13.10 12.36 1.53
N CYS A 57 13.47 11.74 0.41
CA CYS A 57 12.55 11.59 -0.72
C CYS A 57 11.46 10.55 -0.41
N VAL A 58 10.21 10.89 -0.75
CA VAL A 58 9.05 10.05 -0.51
C VAL A 58 8.26 9.79 -1.78
N TYR A 59 7.56 8.66 -1.83
CA TYR A 59 6.54 8.41 -2.84
C TYR A 59 5.29 9.24 -2.58
N VAL A 60 4.72 9.81 -3.65
CA VAL A 60 3.41 10.48 -3.62
C VAL A 60 2.62 10.14 -4.87
N PHE A 61 1.30 10.29 -4.81
CA PHE A 61 0.47 10.31 -6.01
C PHE A 61 0.51 11.70 -6.69
N PRO A 62 0.52 11.76 -8.03
CA PRO A 62 0.52 13.02 -8.79
C PRO A 62 -0.81 13.77 -8.64
N GLY A 63 -0.84 15.04 -9.03
CA GLY A 63 -2.05 15.87 -8.90
C GLY A 63 -2.49 16.13 -7.46
N GLN A 64 -3.72 16.59 -7.28
CA GLN A 64 -4.35 16.90 -5.99
C GLN A 64 -5.64 16.10 -5.81
N LYS A 65 -6.03 15.79 -4.57
CA LYS A 65 -7.34 15.15 -4.29
C LYS A 65 -8.47 15.99 -4.89
N ALA A 66 -9.30 15.39 -5.74
CA ALA A 66 -10.37 16.11 -6.45
C ALA A 66 -11.42 16.67 -5.47
N GLY A 67 -11.76 15.91 -4.43
CA GLY A 67 -12.64 16.30 -3.34
C GLY A 67 -11.97 17.08 -2.20
N GLY A 68 -10.73 17.55 -2.39
CA GLY A 68 -10.00 18.37 -1.43
C GLY A 68 -9.76 17.67 -0.08
N TYR A 69 -9.79 18.45 1.01
CA TYR A 69 -9.49 17.97 2.37
C TYR A 69 -10.53 16.96 2.89
N SER A 70 -11.79 17.08 2.49
CA SER A 70 -12.87 16.18 2.90
C SER A 70 -12.80 14.80 2.26
N GLN A 71 -12.02 14.62 1.19
CA GLN A 71 -11.82 13.32 0.57
C GLN A 71 -10.87 12.48 1.41
N LEU A 72 -11.39 11.38 1.98
CA LEU A 72 -10.60 10.48 2.84
C LEU A 72 -9.54 9.74 2.03
N LEU A 73 -9.96 9.02 0.98
CA LEU A 73 -9.08 8.26 0.11
C LEU A 73 -8.19 9.15 -0.78
N GLN A 74 -7.01 8.67 -1.19
CA GLN A 74 -6.10 9.42 -2.08
C GLN A 74 -6.64 9.68 -3.49
N TRP A 75 -7.50 8.81 -4.03
CA TRP A 75 -8.15 8.96 -5.33
C TRP A 75 -9.67 9.14 -5.16
N PRO A 76 -10.35 9.86 -6.07
CA PRO A 76 -9.88 10.44 -7.34
C PRO A 76 -9.02 11.72 -7.19
N ARG A 77 -8.37 12.16 -8.28
CA ARG A 77 -7.42 13.28 -8.28
C ARG A 77 -7.51 14.16 -9.53
N THR A 78 -7.39 15.47 -9.35
CA THR A 78 -7.35 16.50 -10.40
C THR A 78 -5.91 16.81 -10.81
N GLY A 79 -5.67 17.01 -12.11
CA GLY A 79 -4.34 17.30 -12.68
C GLY A 79 -3.31 16.20 -12.45
N ALA A 80 -3.75 14.95 -12.29
CA ALA A 80 -2.85 13.80 -12.17
C ALA A 80 -2.29 13.41 -13.54
N VAL A 81 -0.96 13.26 -13.60
CA VAL A 81 -0.23 12.76 -14.77
C VAL A 81 0.59 11.58 -14.30
N ASP A 82 0.46 10.46 -14.99
CA ASP A 82 1.18 9.24 -14.65
C ASP A 82 2.68 9.37 -14.99
N ARG A 83 3.44 8.33 -14.69
CA ARG A 83 4.88 8.31 -14.92
C ARG A 83 5.29 8.28 -16.40
N MET A 84 4.37 7.87 -17.29
CA MET A 84 4.60 7.86 -18.74
C MET A 84 4.25 9.22 -19.38
N GLY A 85 3.64 10.13 -18.62
CA GLY A 85 3.22 11.44 -19.07
C GLY A 85 1.77 11.51 -19.52
N ASP A 86 1.00 10.42 -19.31
CA ASP A 86 -0.40 10.35 -19.69
C ASP A 86 -1.28 11.00 -18.60
N GLN A 87 -2.25 11.80 -19.03
CA GLN A 87 -3.20 12.44 -18.12
C GLN A 87 -4.17 11.39 -17.58
N VAL A 88 -4.29 11.34 -16.25
CA VAL A 88 -5.29 10.52 -15.57
C VAL A 88 -6.58 11.33 -15.45
N PRO A 89 -7.73 10.82 -15.92
CA PRO A 89 -9.02 11.50 -15.77
C PRO A 89 -9.36 11.80 -14.30
N GLU A 90 -10.02 12.93 -14.06
CA GLU A 90 -10.19 13.46 -12.70
C GLU A 90 -11.36 12.86 -11.93
N ASP A 91 -12.25 12.18 -12.64
CA ASP A 91 -13.47 11.55 -12.15
C ASP A 91 -13.32 10.04 -11.94
N ILE A 92 -12.11 9.49 -12.12
CA ILE A 92 -11.85 8.05 -11.99
C ILE A 92 -10.87 7.72 -10.85
N VAL A 93 -11.06 6.54 -10.29
CA VAL A 93 -10.01 5.81 -9.60
C VAL A 93 -9.27 4.98 -10.66
N PRO A 94 -7.94 5.10 -10.80
CA PRO A 94 -7.22 4.32 -11.80
C PRO A 94 -7.37 2.82 -11.56
N PRO A 95 -7.52 2.00 -12.62
CA PRO A 95 -7.65 0.54 -12.47
C PRO A 95 -6.50 -0.10 -11.69
N ALA A 96 -5.29 0.44 -11.81
CA ALA A 96 -4.13 -0.03 -11.06
C ALA A 96 -4.28 0.14 -9.53
N ILE A 97 -4.95 1.21 -9.07
CA ILE A 97 -5.26 1.44 -7.64
C ILE A 97 -6.26 0.40 -7.14
N GLU A 98 -7.31 0.12 -7.91
CA GLU A 98 -8.29 -0.91 -7.57
C GLU A 98 -7.65 -2.30 -7.51
N GLN A 99 -6.88 -2.66 -8.54
CA GLN A 99 -6.21 -3.97 -8.59
C GLN A 99 -5.18 -4.14 -7.47
N ALA A 100 -4.42 -3.09 -7.15
CA ALA A 100 -3.52 -3.10 -6.00
C ALA A 100 -4.28 -3.31 -4.68
N THR A 101 -5.47 -2.71 -4.56
CA THR A 101 -6.35 -2.89 -3.42
C THR A 101 -6.88 -4.32 -3.36
N TYR A 102 -7.23 -4.94 -4.48
CA TYR A 102 -7.67 -6.34 -4.51
C TYR A 102 -6.54 -7.31 -4.11
N GLU A 103 -5.31 -7.07 -4.56
CA GLU A 103 -4.13 -7.83 -4.13
C GLU A 103 -3.85 -7.67 -2.62
N ALA A 104 -3.98 -6.45 -2.09
CA ALA A 104 -3.86 -6.20 -0.66
C ALA A 104 -4.99 -6.86 0.13
N ALA A 105 -6.23 -6.78 -0.36
CA ALA A 105 -7.40 -7.35 0.29
C ALA A 105 -7.30 -8.88 0.40
N ALA A 106 -6.81 -9.56 -0.64
CA ALA A 106 -6.55 -11.00 -0.58
C ALA A 106 -5.61 -11.38 0.58
N ARG A 107 -4.62 -10.54 0.91
CA ARG A 107 -3.67 -10.77 2.01
C ARG A 107 -4.29 -10.43 3.36
N GLU A 108 -4.99 -9.30 3.43
CA GLU A 108 -5.72 -8.85 4.62
C GLU A 108 -6.90 -9.76 5.00
N GLN A 109 -7.46 -10.50 4.04
CA GLN A 109 -8.51 -11.50 4.27
C GLN A 109 -7.94 -12.74 4.97
N VAL A 110 -6.75 -13.20 4.56
CA VAL A 110 -6.09 -14.36 5.16
C VAL A 110 -5.50 -14.01 6.53
N ALA A 111 -4.87 -12.83 6.65
CA ALA A 111 -4.22 -12.35 7.86
C ALA A 111 -4.54 -10.86 8.08
N PRO A 112 -5.64 -10.53 8.79
CA PRO A 112 -6.01 -9.16 9.10
C PRO A 112 -4.88 -8.40 9.83
N GLY A 113 -4.55 -7.20 9.35
CA GLY A 113 -3.49 -6.35 9.90
C GLY A 113 -2.08 -6.70 9.43
N SER A 114 -1.91 -7.71 8.58
CA SER A 114 -0.58 -8.16 8.13
C SER A 114 0.18 -7.11 7.31
N LEU A 115 -0.51 -6.20 6.63
CA LEU A 115 0.14 -5.18 5.81
C LEU A 115 0.52 -3.92 6.59
N ASN A 116 -0.11 -3.70 7.75
CA ASN A 116 0.15 -2.56 8.64
C ASN A 116 0.31 -3.04 10.09
N PRO A 117 1.35 -3.83 10.40
CA PRO A 117 1.57 -4.31 11.75
C PRO A 117 2.01 -3.19 12.70
N ASP A 118 1.51 -3.23 13.94
CA ASP A 118 2.03 -2.38 15.02
C ASP A 118 3.44 -2.83 15.40
N PHE A 119 4.36 -1.88 15.54
CA PHE A 119 5.73 -2.14 15.97
C PHE A 119 6.01 -1.48 17.31
N VAL A 120 6.37 -2.30 18.29
CA VAL A 120 6.84 -1.86 19.60
C VAL A 120 8.33 -2.21 19.72
N PRO A 121 9.26 -1.24 19.60
CA PRO A 121 10.69 -1.50 19.63
C PRO A 121 11.18 -2.28 20.87
N SER A 122 10.51 -2.12 22.01
CA SER A 122 10.86 -2.81 23.25
C SER A 122 10.53 -4.31 23.26
N GLN A 123 9.64 -4.80 22.38
CA GLN A 123 9.33 -6.23 22.28
C GLN A 123 10.39 -7.03 21.51
N VAL A 124 11.28 -6.36 20.77
CA VAL A 124 12.41 -6.99 20.06
C VAL A 124 13.55 -7.39 21.03
N VAL A 125 13.57 -6.83 22.25
CA VAL A 125 14.62 -7.11 23.24
C VAL A 125 14.32 -8.35 24.11
N GLN A 126 13.10 -8.90 24.08
CA GLN A 126 12.78 -10.14 24.79
C GLN A 126 12.84 -11.35 23.87
N ARG A 127 14.07 -11.82 23.66
CA ARG A 127 14.34 -13.19 23.24
C ARG A 127 13.90 -14.12 24.38
N GLU A 128 12.65 -14.57 24.38
CA GLU A 128 12.21 -15.64 25.29
C GLU A 128 12.52 -17.00 24.64
N LYS A 129 13.41 -17.74 25.31
CA LYS A 129 13.85 -19.07 24.91
C LYS A 129 12.74 -20.07 25.23
N VAL A 130 11.88 -20.40 24.27
CA VAL A 130 10.89 -21.48 24.40
C VAL A 130 11.31 -22.67 23.51
N GLY A 131 12.01 -23.64 24.09
CA GLY A 131 12.28 -24.95 23.48
C GLY A 131 13.30 -24.96 22.31
N PRO A 132 13.58 -26.15 21.72
CA PRO A 132 14.70 -26.36 20.79
C PRO A 132 14.41 -25.91 19.35
N LEU A 133 13.56 -24.91 19.13
CA LEU A 133 13.32 -24.33 17.81
C LEU A 133 13.80 -22.88 17.79
N GLU A 134 14.96 -22.69 17.18
CA GLU A 134 15.50 -21.38 16.85
C GLU A 134 14.77 -20.86 15.61
N GLN A 135 14.02 -19.78 15.73
CA GLN A 135 13.55 -19.02 14.58
C GLN A 135 14.40 -17.74 14.47
N GLU A 136 15.36 -17.77 13.56
CA GLU A 136 16.21 -16.61 13.26
C GLU A 136 15.45 -15.67 12.32
N PHE A 137 14.97 -14.54 12.84
CA PHE A 137 14.53 -13.44 12.01
C PHE A 137 15.77 -12.77 11.43
N ALA A 138 15.96 -12.88 10.12
CA ALA A 138 17.04 -12.19 9.42
C ALA A 138 16.84 -10.67 9.55
N VAL A 139 17.56 -10.05 10.47
CA VAL A 139 17.66 -8.59 10.56
C VAL A 139 18.47 -8.13 9.35
N ALA A 140 17.83 -7.34 8.46
CA ALA A 140 18.50 -6.77 7.31
C ALA A 140 19.76 -6.01 7.76
N LYS A 141 20.92 -6.42 7.23
CA LYS A 141 22.16 -5.64 7.36
C LYS A 141 21.97 -4.32 6.60
N ASN A 142 22.02 -3.22 7.34
CA ASN A 142 22.15 -1.84 6.86
C ASN A 142 20.89 -1.18 6.27
N GLY A 143 19.80 -1.18 7.02
CA GLY A 143 18.67 -0.29 6.80
C GLY A 143 17.69 -0.46 7.94
N ASN A 144 17.06 0.63 8.40
CA ASN A 144 15.97 0.52 9.37
C ASN A 144 14.95 -0.49 8.80
N PRO A 145 14.69 -1.65 9.45
CA PRO A 145 13.81 -2.65 8.85
C PRO A 145 12.42 -2.02 8.74
N SER A 146 11.96 -1.80 7.50
CA SER A 146 10.54 -1.51 7.28
C SER A 146 9.77 -2.73 7.79
N ILE A 147 9.04 -2.56 8.90
CA ILE A 147 8.18 -3.61 9.46
C ILE A 147 6.98 -3.86 8.54
N ARG A 148 6.64 -2.88 7.68
CA ARG A 148 5.65 -3.07 6.62
C ARG A 148 6.23 -3.99 5.53
N PRO A 149 5.53 -5.08 5.18
CA PRO A 149 6.00 -5.99 4.16
C PRO A 149 6.02 -5.31 2.79
N VAL A 150 7.09 -5.56 2.03
CA VAL A 150 7.24 -5.14 0.64
C VAL A 150 6.57 -6.18 -0.25
N ILE A 151 5.52 -5.79 -0.96
CA ILE A 151 4.72 -6.70 -1.78
C ILE A 151 4.90 -6.35 -3.25
N GLY A 152 5.80 -7.07 -3.92
CA GLY A 152 6.22 -6.72 -5.29
C GLY A 152 5.10 -6.61 -6.33
N VAL A 153 4.00 -7.36 -6.19
CA VAL A 153 2.83 -7.23 -7.10
C VAL A 153 2.05 -5.93 -6.87
N ILE A 154 1.97 -5.47 -5.62
CA ILE A 154 1.32 -4.19 -5.31
C ILE A 154 2.22 -3.06 -5.78
N ASP A 155 3.52 -3.15 -5.49
CA ASP A 155 4.49 -2.15 -5.94
C ASP A 155 4.49 -2.01 -7.46
N SER A 156 4.46 -3.11 -8.20
CA SER A 156 4.46 -3.07 -9.67
C SER A 156 3.18 -2.47 -10.25
N LEU A 157 2.02 -2.70 -9.62
CA LEU A 157 0.76 -2.07 -9.99
C LEU A 157 0.77 -0.57 -9.72
N LEU A 158 1.32 -0.15 -8.58
CA LEU A 158 1.34 1.26 -8.17
C LEU A 158 2.45 2.07 -8.84
N TYR A 159 3.54 1.43 -9.26
CA TYR A 159 4.74 2.09 -9.80
C TYR A 159 4.49 3.09 -10.94
N PRO A 160 3.58 2.84 -11.91
CA PRO A 160 3.26 3.82 -12.96
C PRO A 160 2.57 5.09 -12.43
N LEU A 161 1.93 5.02 -11.25
CA LEU A 161 1.18 6.13 -10.65
C LEU A 161 1.91 6.81 -9.49
N LEU A 162 3.04 6.26 -9.04
CA LEU A 162 3.84 6.85 -7.97
C LEU A 162 4.93 7.74 -8.55
N VAL A 163 4.99 8.98 -8.05
CA VAL A 163 6.08 9.92 -8.33
C VAL A 163 6.91 10.16 -7.07
N VAL A 164 8.19 10.47 -7.26
CA VAL A 164 9.10 10.76 -6.15
C VAL A 164 9.10 12.27 -5.90
N ARG A 165 8.86 12.68 -4.66
CA ARG A 165 9.11 14.05 -4.21
C ARG A 165 10.26 14.07 -3.23
N CYS A 166 11.27 14.85 -3.55
CA CYS A 166 12.42 15.10 -2.70
C CYS A 166 12.29 16.47 -2.03
N PRO A 167 12.71 16.63 -0.77
CA PRO A 167 12.90 17.94 -0.19
C PRO A 167 13.93 18.71 -1.04
N ALA A 168 13.69 20.00 -1.25
CA ALA A 168 14.69 20.86 -1.87
C ALA A 168 15.99 20.85 -1.03
N PRO A 169 17.17 21.01 -1.64
CA PRO A 169 18.41 21.10 -0.88
C PRO A 169 18.29 22.23 0.16
N ALA A 170 18.64 21.93 1.40
CA ALA A 170 18.52 22.87 2.52
C ALA A 170 19.44 24.09 2.39
N VAL A 171 20.40 24.07 1.46
CA VAL A 171 21.34 25.18 1.20
C VAL A 171 21.59 25.28 -0.31
N TYR A 172 21.27 26.45 -0.88
CA TYR A 172 21.84 26.90 -2.15
C TYR A 172 23.05 27.77 -1.80
N VAL A 173 24.26 27.27 -2.02
CA VAL A 173 25.45 28.14 -1.98
C VAL A 173 25.56 28.78 -3.36
N VAL A 174 25.33 30.09 -3.42
CA VAL A 174 25.54 30.93 -4.61
C VAL A 174 26.87 31.65 -4.46
#